data_AF-A0A963DRN4-F1
#
_entry.id   AF-A0A963DRN4-F1
#
_cell.length_a   1.000
_cell.length_b   1.000
_cell.length_c   1.000
_cell.angle_alpha   90.00
_cell.angle_beta   90.00
_cell.angle_gamma   90.00
#
_symmetry.space_group_name_H-M   'P 1'
#
loop_
_entity.id
_entity.type
_entity.pdbx_description
1 polymer ?
#
loop_
_entity_poly.entity_id
_entity_poly.type
_entity_poly.pdbx_seq_one_letter_code
_entity_poly.pdbx_strand_id
1 'polypeptide(L)'
;FVPELSLPKVLKNHGYRTIARMSLPVLNPYTLLSRDFDDYRLMDHHNDFAGMVREIVFPNDQPRCYFLNLGETHYPYMLTGDDLPHVSGVHGVLKDLASDAPRASSVQDFFPAEEMQRLHGQQVKCVEYIDGLLGELYAKCPANTWFIVTADHGELFGEEGYFGHGPIMHEKCFEVPFVEGLRP
;
A
#
# COMPACT_ATOMS: atom_id res chain seq x y z
N PHE A 1 27.66 3.17 -20.65
CA PHE A 1 26.35 3.77 -20.36
C PHE A 1 25.57 2.74 -19.57
N VAL A 2 25.34 2.97 -18.27
CA VAL A 2 24.46 2.10 -17.48
C VAL A 2 23.07 2.70 -17.58
N PRO A 3 22.06 1.99 -18.12
CA PRO A 3 20.71 2.52 -18.16
C PRO A 3 20.25 2.80 -16.73
N GLU A 4 19.77 4.02 -16.49
CA GLU A 4 19.12 4.36 -15.24
C GLU A 4 17.76 3.64 -15.21
N LEU A 5 17.68 2.52 -14.49
CA LEU A 5 16.47 1.72 -14.31
C LEU A 5 15.53 2.38 -13.28
N SER A 6 14.96 3.53 -13.66
CA SER A 6 14.09 4.33 -12.79
C SER A 6 12.98 4.97 -13.63
N LEU A 7 11.74 4.56 -13.40
CA LEU A 7 10.58 5.14 -14.07
C LEU A 7 10.50 6.67 -13.92
N PRO A 8 10.62 7.26 -12.71
CA PRO A 8 10.59 8.72 -12.57
C PRO A 8 11.73 9.39 -13.35
N LYS A 9 12.90 8.77 -13.45
CA LYS A 9 13.99 9.31 -14.29
C LYS A 9 13.61 9.32 -15.76
N VAL A 10 13.11 8.20 -16.27
CA VAL A 10 12.70 8.08 -17.67
C VAL A 10 11.63 9.12 -18.00
N LEU A 11 10.59 9.24 -17.18
CA LEU A 11 9.52 10.20 -17.38
C LEU A 11 10.01 11.66 -17.36
N LYS A 12 10.95 12.00 -16.48
CA LYS A 12 11.58 13.34 -16.47
C LYS A 12 12.32 13.66 -17.75
N ASN A 13 13.04 12.70 -18.32
CA ASN A 13 13.70 12.87 -19.61
C ASN A 13 12.70 13.10 -20.75
N HIS A 14 11.43 12.72 -20.56
CA HIS A 14 10.31 12.99 -21.47
C HIS A 14 9.47 14.21 -21.07
N GLY A 15 9.97 15.07 -20.17
CA GLY A 15 9.35 16.34 -19.81
C GLY A 15 8.29 16.28 -18.71
N TYR A 16 8.05 15.10 -18.11
CA TYR A 16 7.14 14.99 -16.97
C TYR A 16 7.74 15.60 -15.72
N ARG A 17 6.90 16.26 -14.93
CA ARG A 17 7.17 16.47 -13.51
C ARG A 17 6.77 15.22 -12.74
N THR A 18 7.68 14.64 -11.96
CA THR A 18 7.42 13.41 -11.21
C THR A 18 7.23 13.72 -9.73
N ILE A 19 6.11 13.25 -9.19
CA ILE A 19 5.65 13.59 -7.84
C ILE A 19 5.31 12.29 -7.10
N ALA A 20 5.80 12.16 -5.89
CA ALA A 20 5.59 11.00 -5.02
C ALA A 20 4.92 11.42 -3.69
N ARG A 21 3.88 10.69 -3.30
CA ARG A 21 3.23 10.80 -1.99
C ARG A 21 3.21 9.41 -1.33
N MET A 22 3.84 9.30 -0.16
CA MET A 22 3.98 8.04 0.56
C MET A 22 3.17 8.08 1.83
N SER A 23 2.38 7.04 2.07
CA SER A 23 1.70 6.82 3.35
C SER A 23 2.58 6.07 4.35
N LEU A 24 3.40 5.12 3.89
CA LEU A 24 4.18 4.25 4.77
C LEU A 24 5.61 4.78 5.04
N PRO A 25 6.06 4.82 6.30
CA PRO A 25 7.36 5.41 6.69
C PRO A 25 8.58 4.62 6.22
N VAL A 26 8.39 3.36 5.80
CA VAL A 26 9.45 2.53 5.20
C VAL A 26 9.97 3.14 3.89
N LEU A 27 9.11 3.84 3.15
CA LEU A 27 9.46 4.57 1.93
C LEU A 27 9.72 6.05 2.22
N ASN A 28 10.40 6.36 3.32
CA ASN A 28 10.74 7.75 3.65
C ASN A 28 11.71 8.39 2.62
N PRO A 29 11.89 9.73 2.65
CA PRO A 29 12.73 10.44 1.70
C PRO A 29 14.22 10.04 1.68
N TYR A 30 14.72 9.34 2.70
CA TYR A 30 16.11 8.89 2.79
C TYR A 30 16.38 7.58 2.02
N THR A 31 15.35 6.98 1.41
CA THR A 31 15.49 5.79 0.56
C THR A 31 15.93 6.16 -0.86
N LEU A 32 16.53 5.21 -1.59
CA LEU A 32 16.93 5.42 -2.99
C LEU A 32 15.74 5.65 -3.94
N LEU A 33 14.53 5.28 -3.54
CA LEU A 33 13.32 5.49 -4.33
C LEU A 33 13.05 6.97 -4.60
N SER A 34 13.41 7.86 -3.67
CA SER A 34 13.15 9.30 -3.78
C SER A 34 14.02 10.01 -4.81
N ARG A 35 15.17 9.43 -5.18
CA ARG A 35 16.28 10.09 -5.88
C ARG A 35 15.86 10.89 -7.12
N ASP A 36 14.99 10.31 -7.94
CA ASP A 36 14.68 10.88 -9.26
C ASP A 36 13.35 11.64 -9.29
N PHE A 37 12.57 11.68 -8.19
CA PHE A 37 11.34 12.47 -8.12
C PHE A 37 11.66 13.98 -8.00
N ASP A 38 10.85 14.84 -8.63
CA ASP A 38 10.95 16.30 -8.46
C ASP A 38 10.37 16.79 -7.13
N ASP A 39 9.40 16.04 -6.60
CA ASP A 39 8.73 16.28 -5.33
C ASP A 39 8.41 14.92 -4.70
N TYR A 40 8.94 14.66 -3.50
CA TYR A 40 8.75 13.42 -2.77
C TYR A 40 8.38 13.73 -1.33
N ARG A 41 7.23 13.22 -0.86
CA ARG A 41 6.74 13.54 0.48
C ARG A 41 6.13 12.32 1.17
N LEU A 42 6.54 12.10 2.41
CA LEU A 42 5.83 11.24 3.36
C LEU A 42 4.67 12.05 3.96
N MET A 43 3.45 11.51 3.91
CA MET A 43 2.26 12.16 4.43
C MET A 43 2.27 12.20 5.97
N ASP A 44 1.55 13.16 6.55
CA ASP A 44 1.49 13.33 8.02
C ASP A 44 0.79 12.16 8.72
N HIS A 45 -0.07 11.42 8.00
CA HIS A 45 -0.78 10.25 8.49
C HIS A 45 -0.55 9.04 7.58
N HIS A 46 -0.50 7.85 8.19
CA HIS A 46 -0.25 6.59 7.48
C HIS A 46 -1.37 6.16 6.52
N ASN A 47 -2.56 6.77 6.58
CA ASN A 47 -3.75 6.36 5.82
C ASN A 47 -4.44 7.62 5.25
N ASP A 48 -3.71 8.40 4.43
CA ASP A 48 -4.18 9.71 3.95
C ASP A 48 -4.23 9.83 2.41
N PHE A 49 -4.74 8.80 1.73
CA PHE A 49 -5.01 8.88 0.30
C PHE A 49 -5.96 10.04 -0.02
N ALA A 50 -6.94 10.33 0.85
CA ALA A 50 -7.84 11.47 0.69
C ALA A 50 -7.07 12.81 0.65
N GLY A 51 -6.06 12.99 1.50
CA GLY A 51 -5.17 14.15 1.48
C GLY A 51 -4.37 14.23 0.18
N MET A 52 -3.82 13.10 -0.28
CA MET A 52 -3.14 13.05 -1.58
C MET A 52 -4.08 13.48 -2.71
N VAL A 53 -5.30 12.92 -2.77
CA VAL A 53 -6.31 13.25 -3.79
C VAL A 53 -6.62 14.74 -3.75
N ARG A 54 -6.81 15.35 -2.58
CA ARG A 54 -7.07 16.80 -2.46
C ARG A 54 -5.97 17.66 -3.08
N GLU A 55 -4.71 17.30 -2.86
CA GLU A 55 -3.55 18.08 -3.32
C GLU A 55 -3.18 17.91 -4.80
N ILE A 56 -3.58 16.79 -5.42
CA ILE A 56 -3.25 16.52 -6.82
C ILE A 56 -3.88 17.59 -7.72
N VAL A 57 -3.06 18.16 -8.60
CA VAL A 57 -3.47 19.16 -9.59
C VAL A 57 -2.74 18.92 -10.90
N PHE A 58 -3.41 19.19 -12.01
CA PHE A 58 -2.86 19.00 -13.36
C PHE A 58 -2.87 20.34 -14.11
N PRO A 59 -1.82 21.16 -13.97
CA PRO A 59 -1.68 22.38 -14.76
C PRO A 59 -1.39 22.03 -16.22
N ASN A 60 -1.71 22.95 -17.13
CA ASN A 60 -1.61 22.74 -18.58
C ASN A 60 -0.19 22.96 -19.15
N ASP A 61 0.76 23.41 -18.34
CA ASP A 61 2.11 23.78 -18.76
C ASP A 61 3.08 22.60 -18.84
N GLN A 62 2.82 21.53 -18.08
CA GLN A 62 3.71 20.38 -17.99
C GLN A 62 2.95 19.10 -17.63
N PRO A 63 3.21 17.96 -18.31
CA PRO A 63 2.63 16.68 -17.92
C PRO A 63 3.14 16.23 -16.55
N ARG A 64 2.30 15.53 -15.79
CA ARG A 64 2.61 15.08 -14.43
C ARG A 64 2.49 13.59 -14.30
N CYS A 65 3.43 12.99 -13.57
CA CYS A 65 3.35 11.62 -13.10
C CYS A 65 3.24 11.64 -11.58
N TYR A 66 2.20 11.01 -11.05
CA TYR A 66 1.98 10.84 -9.62
C TYR A 66 2.20 9.37 -9.26
N PHE A 67 3.08 9.13 -8.29
CA PHE A 67 3.27 7.84 -7.66
C PHE A 67 2.74 7.94 -6.22
N LEU A 68 1.68 7.18 -5.93
CA LEU A 68 0.96 7.24 -4.66
C LEU A 68 1.11 5.87 -3.98
N ASN A 69 1.81 5.84 -2.84
CA ASN A 69 1.87 4.66 -1.99
C ASN A 69 0.84 4.82 -0.88
N LEU A 70 -0.17 3.95 -0.88
CA LEU A 70 -1.29 3.98 0.05
C LEU A 70 -1.00 3.12 1.29
N GLY A 71 -1.75 3.33 2.37
CA GLY A 71 -1.55 2.61 3.64
C GLY A 71 -2.83 2.07 4.28
N GLU A 72 -4.01 2.47 3.77
CA GLU A 72 -5.32 2.19 4.35
C GLU A 72 -5.59 0.69 4.52
N THR A 73 -5.12 -0.15 3.60
CA THR A 73 -5.25 -1.61 3.65
C THR A 73 -4.14 -2.31 4.41
N HIS A 74 -3.11 -1.58 4.84
CA HIS A 74 -2.06 -2.13 5.70
C HIS A 74 -2.61 -2.27 7.13
N TYR A 75 -2.23 -3.33 7.82
CA TYR A 75 -2.58 -3.53 9.23
C TYR A 75 -2.24 -2.28 10.08
N PRO A 76 -3.16 -1.75 10.91
CA PRO A 76 -4.40 -2.38 11.37
C PRO A 76 -5.66 -1.95 10.59
N TYR A 77 -5.60 -1.75 9.27
CA TYR A 77 -6.77 -1.49 8.39
C TYR A 77 -7.59 -0.26 8.80
N MET A 78 -6.90 0.85 9.04
CA MET A 78 -7.48 2.11 9.55
C MET A 78 -8.19 2.01 10.91
N LEU A 79 -8.14 0.87 11.61
CA LEU A 79 -8.68 0.74 12.97
C LEU A 79 -7.88 1.59 13.96
N THR A 80 -8.56 2.13 14.96
CA THR A 80 -7.97 2.97 16.01
C THR A 80 -8.65 2.71 17.35
N GLY A 81 -8.00 3.11 18.45
CA GLY A 81 -8.59 3.01 19.79
C GLY A 81 -8.99 1.59 20.17
N ASP A 82 -10.20 1.44 20.71
CA ASP A 82 -10.73 0.17 21.21
C ASP A 82 -11.04 -0.85 20.09
N ASP A 83 -11.07 -0.42 18.82
CA ASP A 83 -11.31 -1.31 17.69
C ASP A 83 -10.04 -2.04 17.21
N LEU A 84 -8.87 -1.63 17.72
CA LEU A 84 -7.60 -2.28 17.44
C LEU A 84 -7.64 -3.72 17.95
N PRO A 85 -7.21 -4.70 17.13
CA PRO A 85 -7.13 -6.08 17.59
C PRO A 85 -6.17 -6.18 18.79
N HIS A 86 -6.63 -6.81 19.86
CA HIS A 86 -5.81 -7.09 21.04
C HIS A 86 -4.88 -8.28 20.76
N VAL A 87 -3.81 -8.04 20.01
CA VAL A 87 -2.81 -9.07 19.68
C VAL A 87 -1.73 -9.10 20.74
N SER A 88 -1.77 -10.10 21.62
CA SER A 88 -0.67 -10.40 22.54
C SER A 88 0.49 -11.02 21.74
N GLY A 89 1.44 -10.18 21.31
CA GLY A 89 2.74 -10.64 20.80
C GLY A 89 2.97 -10.50 19.29
N VAL A 90 3.24 -9.25 18.87
CA VAL A 90 3.97 -8.85 17.64
C VAL A 90 3.10 -8.35 16.49
N HIS A 91 3.46 -7.16 15.99
CA HIS A 91 3.01 -6.58 14.73
C HIS A 91 3.44 -7.48 13.56
N GLY A 92 2.47 -8.12 12.90
CA GLY A 92 2.58 -8.60 11.50
C GLY A 92 3.60 -9.69 11.17
N VAL A 93 4.40 -10.19 12.12
CA VAL A 93 5.39 -11.27 11.89
C VAL A 93 5.56 -12.10 13.16
N LEU A 94 5.19 -13.37 13.10
CA LEU A 94 5.61 -14.33 14.12
C LEU A 94 7.14 -14.54 13.99
N LYS A 95 7.91 -14.09 14.97
CA LYS A 95 9.34 -14.38 15.13
C LYS A 95 9.48 -15.44 16.21
N ASP A 96 9.37 -16.71 15.83
CA ASP A 96 9.84 -17.81 16.67
C ASP A 96 11.18 -18.32 16.10
N LEU A 97 12.25 -17.57 16.40
CA LEU A 97 13.63 -17.89 16.01
C LEU A 97 14.54 -18.10 17.22
N ALA A 98 13.98 -18.36 18.40
CA ALA A 98 14.78 -18.49 19.64
C ALA A 98 14.36 -19.62 20.59
N SER A 99 13.54 -20.59 20.17
CA SER A 99 13.35 -21.80 20.97
C SER A 99 13.23 -23.05 20.12
N ASP A 100 14.21 -23.95 20.27
CA ASP A 100 14.21 -25.35 19.81
C ASP A 100 13.13 -26.18 20.54
N ALA A 101 11.87 -25.75 20.47
CA ALA A 101 10.73 -26.49 21.00
C ALA A 101 9.67 -26.64 19.92
N PRO A 102 9.23 -27.87 19.57
CA PRO A 102 8.15 -28.07 18.63
C PRO A 102 6.83 -27.72 19.34
N ARG A 103 6.40 -26.47 19.24
CA ARG A 103 5.01 -26.09 19.50
C ARG A 103 4.42 -25.49 18.23
N ALA A 104 3.76 -26.36 17.48
CA ALA A 104 2.68 -25.96 16.59
C ALA A 104 1.60 -25.29 17.45
N SER A 105 1.75 -24.00 17.72
CA SER A 105 0.62 -23.15 18.07
C SER A 105 -0.01 -22.75 16.75
N SER A 106 -1.22 -23.25 16.51
CA SER A 106 -1.95 -22.98 15.28
C SER A 106 -2.38 -21.51 15.30
N VAL A 107 -2.53 -20.85 14.15
CA VAL A 107 -3.11 -19.48 14.12
C VAL A 107 -4.50 -19.42 14.77
N GLN A 108 -5.22 -20.54 14.85
CA GLN A 108 -6.47 -20.64 15.61
C GLN A 108 -6.31 -20.32 17.10
N ASP A 109 -5.11 -20.54 17.67
CA ASP A 109 -4.80 -20.19 19.06
C ASP A 109 -4.48 -18.69 19.24
N PHE A 110 -4.10 -17.99 18.15
CA PHE A 110 -3.72 -16.56 18.16
C PHE A 110 -4.83 -15.62 17.68
N PHE A 111 -5.62 -16.04 16.69
CA PHE A 111 -6.78 -15.31 16.19
C PHE A 111 -7.95 -16.27 16.05
N PRO A 112 -8.98 -16.14 16.91
CA PRO A 112 -10.24 -16.83 16.68
C PRO A 112 -10.76 -16.55 15.27
N ALA A 113 -11.40 -17.54 14.63
CA ALA A 113 -11.88 -17.40 13.25
C ALA A 113 -12.79 -16.18 13.05
N GLU A 114 -13.57 -15.82 14.07
CA GLU A 114 -14.43 -14.63 14.08
C GLU A 114 -13.60 -13.33 13.99
N GLU A 115 -12.47 -13.26 14.70
CA GLU A 115 -11.59 -12.08 14.66
C GLU A 115 -10.90 -11.96 13.29
N MET A 116 -10.47 -13.07 12.69
CA MET A 116 -9.92 -13.04 11.32
C MET A 116 -10.97 -12.56 10.31
N GLN A 117 -12.21 -13.06 10.41
CA GLN A 117 -13.32 -12.59 9.56
C GLN A 117 -13.61 -11.10 9.78
N ARG A 118 -13.54 -10.62 11.03
CA ARG A 118 -13.72 -9.20 11.35
C ARG A 118 -12.63 -8.34 10.70
N LEU A 119 -11.36 -8.74 10.83
CA LEU A 119 -10.22 -8.02 10.24
C LEU A 119 -10.25 -8.04 8.72
N HIS A 120 -10.56 -9.18 8.10
CA HIS A 120 -10.74 -9.26 6.66
C HIS A 120 -11.89 -8.36 6.19
N GLY A 121 -13.04 -8.40 6.87
CA GLY A 121 -14.17 -7.52 6.58
C GLY A 121 -13.83 -6.03 6.74
N GLN A 122 -12.93 -5.69 7.67
CA GLN A 122 -12.43 -4.34 7.80
C GLN A 122 -11.49 -3.95 6.64
N GLN A 123 -10.59 -4.84 6.22
CA GLN A 123 -9.74 -4.59 5.05
C GLN A 123 -10.58 -4.34 3.79
N VAL A 124 -11.67 -5.09 3.59
CA VAL A 124 -12.63 -4.85 2.49
C VAL A 124 -13.20 -3.44 2.55
N LYS A 125 -13.59 -2.95 3.73
CA LYS A 125 -14.06 -1.55 3.90
C LYS A 125 -12.99 -0.53 3.55
N CYS A 126 -11.71 -0.80 3.84
CA CYS A 126 -10.61 0.07 3.40
C CYS A 126 -10.51 0.11 1.87
N VAL A 127 -10.69 -1.04 1.19
CA VAL A 127 -10.72 -1.09 -0.28
C VAL A 127 -11.90 -0.29 -0.83
N GLU A 128 -13.10 -0.43 -0.27
CA GLU A 128 -14.29 0.35 -0.66
C GLU A 128 -14.08 1.86 -0.46
N TYR A 129 -13.41 2.26 0.63
CA TYR A 129 -13.04 3.65 0.87
C TYR A 129 -12.04 4.18 -0.17
N ILE A 130 -11.00 3.40 -0.50
CA ILE A 130 -10.04 3.74 -1.56
C ILE A 130 -10.74 3.87 -2.92
N ASP A 131 -11.67 2.97 -3.25
CA ASP A 131 -12.41 2.98 -4.51
C ASP A 131 -13.18 4.29 -4.71
N GLY A 132 -13.85 4.78 -3.66
CA GLY A 132 -14.51 6.09 -3.69
C GLY A 132 -13.53 7.25 -4.00
N LEU A 133 -12.36 7.25 -3.35
CA LEU A 133 -11.32 8.24 -3.57
C LEU A 133 -10.65 8.13 -4.95
N LEU A 134 -10.53 6.92 -5.49
CA LEU A 134 -10.08 6.69 -6.87
C LEU A 134 -11.07 7.31 -7.86
N GLY A 135 -12.37 7.22 -7.61
CA GLY A 135 -13.40 7.92 -8.38
C GLY A 135 -13.22 9.44 -8.38
N GLU A 136 -12.95 10.03 -7.22
CA GLU A 136 -12.65 11.46 -7.11
C GLU A 136 -11.37 11.86 -7.87
N LEU A 137 -10.30 11.07 -7.72
CA LEU A 137 -9.05 11.29 -8.45
C LEU A 137 -9.26 11.18 -9.97
N TYR A 138 -10.00 10.17 -10.41
CA TYR A 138 -10.32 9.96 -11.82
C TYR A 138 -11.08 11.15 -12.42
N ALA A 139 -12.02 11.74 -11.68
CA ALA A 139 -12.74 12.93 -12.10
C ALA A 139 -11.80 14.15 -12.26
N LYS A 140 -10.79 14.29 -11.38
CA LYS A 140 -9.80 15.38 -11.42
C LYS A 140 -8.76 15.25 -12.54
N CYS A 141 -8.44 14.02 -12.97
CA CYS A 141 -7.42 13.79 -13.97
C CYS A 141 -7.84 14.31 -15.36
N PRO A 142 -6.93 14.91 -16.14
CA PRO A 142 -7.20 15.25 -17.54
C PRO A 142 -7.49 14.00 -18.39
N ALA A 143 -8.12 14.20 -19.53
CA ALA A 143 -8.13 13.19 -20.60
C ALA A 143 -6.68 12.81 -20.95
N ASN A 144 -6.49 11.58 -21.43
CA ASN A 144 -5.18 11.02 -21.72
C ASN A 144 -4.27 10.83 -20.48
N THR A 145 -4.86 10.66 -19.29
CA THR A 145 -4.14 10.22 -18.09
C THR A 145 -4.10 8.69 -18.04
N TRP A 146 -2.92 8.09 -17.93
CA TRP A 146 -2.78 6.65 -17.73
C TRP A 146 -2.80 6.32 -16.24
N PHE A 147 -3.66 5.39 -15.84
CA PHE A 147 -3.73 4.87 -14.47
C PHE A 147 -3.09 3.49 -14.42
N ILE A 148 -2.36 3.23 -13.33
CA ILE A 148 -1.89 1.90 -12.95
C ILE A 148 -2.22 1.75 -11.47
N VAL A 149 -3.01 0.74 -11.13
CA VAL A 149 -3.38 0.38 -9.76
C VAL A 149 -2.83 -1.02 -9.50
N THR A 150 -1.94 -1.12 -8.50
CA THR A 150 -1.32 -2.37 -8.09
C THR A 150 -1.02 -2.37 -6.60
N ALA A 151 -0.73 -3.55 -6.05
CA ALA A 151 -0.12 -3.69 -4.72
C ALA A 151 1.34 -4.16 -4.84
N ASP A 152 2.10 -3.95 -3.77
CA ASP A 152 3.44 -4.49 -3.58
C ASP A 152 3.43 -5.96 -3.15
N HIS A 153 2.42 -6.37 -2.38
CA HIS A 153 2.15 -7.77 -2.01
C HIS A 153 0.66 -7.99 -1.67
N GLY A 154 0.27 -9.26 -1.53
CA GLY A 154 -1.02 -9.67 -0.95
C GLY A 154 -0.93 -9.90 0.56
N GLU A 155 -2.02 -10.34 1.18
CA GLU A 155 -2.10 -10.53 2.63
C GLU A 155 -2.96 -11.73 3.01
N LEU A 156 -2.58 -12.44 4.08
CA LEU A 156 -3.25 -13.64 4.56
C LEU A 156 -4.23 -13.32 5.69
N PHE A 157 -5.38 -13.98 5.66
CA PHE A 157 -6.45 -13.91 6.65
C PHE A 157 -6.85 -15.30 7.15
N GLY A 158 -5.88 -16.20 7.30
CA GLY A 158 -6.06 -17.55 7.84
C GLY A 158 -5.69 -18.68 6.88
N GLU A 159 -5.32 -18.36 5.64
CA GLU A 159 -4.84 -19.36 4.68
C GLU A 159 -3.68 -20.15 5.28
N GLU A 160 -3.80 -21.48 5.26
CA GLU A 160 -2.84 -22.42 5.85
C GLU A 160 -2.49 -22.13 7.33
N GLY A 161 -3.37 -21.42 8.03
CA GLY A 161 -3.11 -20.98 9.40
C GLY A 161 -2.04 -19.91 9.49
N TYR A 162 -2.03 -18.94 8.57
CA TYR A 162 -1.21 -17.73 8.62
C TYR A 162 -2.07 -16.45 8.58
N PHE A 163 -1.56 -15.35 9.16
CA PHE A 163 -2.15 -14.03 9.11
C PHE A 163 -1.07 -12.98 8.79
N GLY A 164 -1.39 -11.99 7.96
CA GLY A 164 -0.43 -10.99 7.48
C GLY A 164 0.38 -11.48 6.29
N HIS A 165 1.60 -10.97 6.12
CA HIS A 165 2.42 -11.25 4.93
C HIS A 165 3.90 -11.53 5.23
N GLY A 166 4.42 -11.14 6.40
CA GLY A 166 5.87 -11.20 6.64
C GLY A 166 6.36 -12.57 7.09
N PRO A 167 7.68 -12.81 6.97
CA PRO A 167 8.32 -13.52 5.86
C PRO A 167 7.64 -14.88 5.53
N ILE A 168 6.41 -14.83 5.04
CA ILE A 168 5.66 -16.04 4.67
C ILE A 168 5.73 -16.22 3.16
N MET A 169 6.19 -17.39 2.72
CA MET A 169 6.24 -17.77 1.30
C MET A 169 4.93 -18.46 0.91
N HIS A 170 3.83 -17.71 0.87
CA HIS A 170 2.51 -18.21 0.49
C HIS A 170 2.05 -17.56 -0.83
N GLU A 171 1.40 -18.33 -1.70
CA GLU A 171 0.96 -17.86 -3.03
C GLU A 171 0.14 -16.57 -2.96
N LYS A 172 -0.78 -16.48 -1.99
CA LYS A 172 -1.59 -15.28 -1.77
C LYS A 172 -0.81 -14.01 -1.46
N CYS A 173 0.40 -14.10 -0.89
CA CYS A 173 1.26 -12.92 -0.71
C CYS A 173 1.80 -12.38 -2.05
N PHE A 174 1.76 -13.18 -3.12
CA PHE A 174 2.20 -12.82 -4.47
C PHE A 174 1.03 -12.52 -5.42
N GLU A 175 -0.21 -12.77 -4.99
CA GLU A 175 -1.41 -12.38 -5.73
C GLU A 175 -1.73 -10.90 -5.43
N VAL A 176 -1.55 -10.05 -6.43
CA VAL A 176 -1.80 -8.61 -6.33
C VAL A 176 -2.80 -8.17 -7.39
N PRO A 177 -3.64 -7.14 -7.12
CA PRO A 177 -4.39 -6.49 -8.19
C PRO A 177 -3.39 -5.88 -9.18
N PHE A 178 -3.71 -5.94 -10.47
CA PHE A 178 -3.02 -5.17 -11.49
C PHE A 178 -4.03 -4.70 -12.54
N VAL A 179 -4.36 -3.41 -12.48
CA VAL A 179 -5.30 -2.78 -13.41
C VAL A 179 -4.62 -1.55 -13.99
N GLU A 180 -4.62 -1.43 -15.30
CA GLU A 180 -4.15 -0.23 -15.97
C GLU A 180 -5.08 0.20 -17.11
N GLY A 181 -5.04 1.49 -17.45
CA GLY A 181 -5.81 2.00 -18.57
C GLY A 181 -5.74 3.51 -18.71
N LEU A 182 -6.09 3.96 -19.91
CA LEU A 182 -6.20 5.38 -20.24
C LEU A 182 -7.56 5.92 -19.81
N ARG A 183 -7.57 7.07 -19.13
CA ARG A 183 -8.76 7.91 -19.01
C ARG A 183 -9.03 8.57 -20.36
N PRO A 184 -10.17 8.28 -21.01
CA PRO A 184 -10.52 8.88 -22.30
C PRO A 184 -10.76 10.39 -22.21
#